data_AF-D2QBD5-F1
#
_entry.id   AF-D2QBD5-F1
#
_cell.length_a   1.000
_cell.length_b   1.000
_cell.length_c   1.000
_cell.angle_alpha   90.00
_cell.angle_beta   90.00
_cell.angle_gamma   90.00
#
_symmetry.space_group_name_H-M   'P 1'
#
loop_
_entity.id
_entity.type
_entity.pdbx_description
1 polymer ?
#
loop_
_entity_poly.entity_id
_entity_poly.type
_entity_poly.pdbx_seq_one_letter_code
_entity_poly.pdbx_strand_id
1 'polypeptide(L)'
;MWRLRECSLNDEQLGIAVGLSGNAIRNRRSKPDLWKLSDVERLANHFTLPVTACVQLNQVLLDLPNTLKSLPPEERRRIERQLLFKLSQLESYNQSDWPVRYLLRMHQALINNK
;
A
#
# COMPACT_ATOMS: atom_id res chain seq x y z
N MET A 1 -8.11 -2.41 -12.93
CA MET A 1 -6.78 -1.76 -12.77
C MET A 1 -6.95 -0.32 -13.23
N TRP A 2 -7.00 0.63 -12.29
CA TRP A 2 -7.24 2.04 -12.60
C TRP A 2 -6.04 2.59 -13.38
N ARG A 3 -6.26 3.05 -14.62
CA ARG A 3 -5.18 3.52 -15.48
C ARG A 3 -4.94 5.00 -15.21
N LEU A 4 -3.92 5.31 -14.44
CA LEU A 4 -3.40 6.68 -14.27
C LEU A 4 -3.09 7.42 -15.60
N ARG A 5 -3.01 6.69 -16.72
CA ARG A 5 -2.96 7.26 -18.08
C ARG A 5 -4.21 8.06 -18.47
N GLU A 6 -5.34 7.81 -17.83
CA GLU A 6 -6.62 8.49 -18.10
C GLU A 6 -6.85 9.67 -17.13
N CYS A 7 -5.89 9.94 -16.24
CA CYS A 7 -5.94 11.11 -15.36
C CYS A 7 -5.71 12.38 -16.18
N SER A 8 -6.69 13.29 -16.17
CA SER A 8 -6.67 14.57 -16.89
C SER A 8 -5.62 15.55 -16.36
N LEU A 9 -5.05 15.28 -15.18
CA LEU A 9 -4.03 16.11 -14.57
C LEU A 9 -2.67 15.88 -15.22
N ASN A 10 -1.93 16.96 -15.48
CA ASN A 10 -0.53 16.87 -15.88
C ASN A 10 0.38 16.47 -14.69
N ASP A 11 1.67 16.23 -14.93
CA ASP A 11 2.59 15.74 -13.89
C ASP A 11 2.72 16.72 -12.70
N GLU A 12 2.62 18.02 -12.93
CA GLU A 12 2.72 19.05 -11.88
C GLU A 12 1.45 19.14 -11.05
N GLN A 13 0.28 19.17 -11.70
CA GLN A 13 -1.02 19.17 -11.04
C GLN A 13 -1.22 17.91 -10.20
N LEU A 14 -0.85 16.76 -10.74
CA LEU A 14 -0.87 15.51 -10.00
C LEU A 14 0.15 15.54 -8.85
N GLY A 15 1.33 16.10 -9.08
CA GLY A 15 2.34 16.32 -8.04
C GLY A 15 1.81 17.12 -6.85
N ILE A 16 1.12 18.23 -7.12
CA ILE A 16 0.47 19.06 -6.10
C ILE A 16 -0.59 18.24 -5.33
N ALA A 17 -1.43 17.48 -6.04
CA ALA A 17 -2.51 16.69 -5.42
C ALA A 17 -2.01 15.64 -4.42
N VAL A 18 -0.81 15.07 -4.63
CA VAL A 18 -0.24 14.03 -3.75
C VAL A 18 0.99 14.48 -2.95
N GLY A 19 1.40 15.74 -3.05
CA GLY A 19 2.55 16.29 -2.33
C GLY A 19 3.91 15.78 -2.83
N LEU A 20 4.06 15.62 -4.14
CA LEU A 20 5.22 15.00 -4.80
C LEU A 20 5.74 15.88 -5.93
N SER A 21 7.04 15.78 -6.23
CA SER A 21 7.60 16.50 -7.38
C SER A 21 7.10 15.91 -8.71
N GLY A 22 7.01 16.74 -9.76
CA GLY A 22 6.62 16.28 -11.09
C GLY A 22 7.49 15.14 -11.63
N ASN A 23 8.79 15.12 -11.29
CA ASN A 23 9.67 14.00 -11.64
C ASN A 23 9.29 12.70 -10.92
N ALA A 24 8.91 12.77 -9.64
CA ALA A 24 8.43 11.62 -8.90
C ALA A 24 7.11 11.08 -9.48
N ILE A 25 6.24 11.95 -9.97
CA ILE A 25 5.02 11.56 -10.68
C ILE A 25 5.33 10.86 -12.00
N ARG A 26 6.24 11.41 -12.80
CA ARG A 26 6.67 10.80 -14.06
C ARG A 26 7.23 9.39 -13.86
N ASN A 27 8.02 9.21 -12.81
CA ASN A 27 8.53 7.90 -12.40
C ASN A 27 7.39 6.96 -11.97
N ARG A 28 6.44 7.43 -11.17
CA ARG A 28 5.26 6.63 -10.75
C ARG A 28 4.30 6.29 -11.91
N ARG A 29 4.24 7.11 -12.96
CA ARG A 29 3.44 6.84 -14.18
C ARG A 29 4.09 5.76 -15.04
N SER A 30 5.42 5.78 -15.18
CA SER A 30 6.16 4.74 -15.91
C SER A 30 6.29 3.44 -15.11
N LYS A 31 6.33 3.54 -13.78
CA LYS A 31 6.44 2.43 -12.83
C LYS A 31 5.33 2.51 -11.77
N PRO A 32 4.12 1.98 -12.08
CA PRO A 32 2.98 2.01 -11.16
C PRO A 32 3.19 1.24 -9.84
N ASP A 33 4.25 0.45 -9.73
CA ASP A 33 4.59 -0.28 -8.52
C ASP A 33 5.23 0.62 -7.43
N LEU A 34 5.62 1.85 -7.80
CA LEU A 34 6.18 2.85 -6.89
C LEU A 34 5.12 3.64 -6.11
N TRP A 35 3.84 3.45 -6.41
CA TRP A 35 2.76 4.06 -5.63
C TRP A 35 2.72 3.46 -4.22
N LYS A 36 2.45 4.33 -3.24
CA LYS A 36 2.30 3.96 -1.84
C LYS A 36 0.85 4.12 -1.38
N LEU A 37 0.49 3.50 -0.26
CA LEU A 37 -0.86 3.58 0.30
C LEU A 37 -1.27 5.03 0.59
N SER A 38 -0.37 5.83 1.18
CA SER A 38 -0.63 7.25 1.43
C SER A 38 -0.83 8.06 0.15
N ASP A 39 -0.08 7.74 -0.92
CA ASP A 39 -0.26 8.39 -2.23
C ASP A 39 -1.67 8.10 -2.78
N VAL A 40 -2.15 6.85 -2.65
CA VAL A 40 -3.49 6.44 -3.09
C VAL A 40 -4.58 7.13 -2.26
N GLU A 41 -4.40 7.22 -0.95
CA GLU A 41 -5.34 7.93 -0.06
C GLU A 41 -5.45 9.42 -0.42
N ARG A 42 -4.32 10.09 -0.67
CA ARG A 42 -4.30 11.49 -1.14
C ARG A 42 -5.01 11.67 -2.47
N LEU A 43 -4.80 10.76 -3.42
CA LEU A 43 -5.53 10.79 -4.70
C LEU A 43 -7.03 10.61 -4.50
N ALA A 44 -7.44 9.64 -3.69
CA ALA A 44 -8.85 9.39 -3.41
C ALA A 44 -9.50 10.62 -2.75
N ASN A 45 -8.84 11.25 -1.78
CA ASN A 45 -9.28 12.52 -1.21
C ASN A 45 -9.39 13.64 -2.27
N HIS A 46 -8.38 13.80 -3.13
CA HIS A 46 -8.38 14.83 -4.17
C HIS A 46 -9.55 14.68 -5.15
N PHE A 47 -9.86 13.45 -5.55
CA PHE A 47 -10.98 13.15 -6.44
C PHE A 47 -12.32 12.94 -5.71
N THR A 48 -12.40 13.27 -4.42
CA THR A 48 -13.62 13.11 -3.59
C THR A 48 -14.17 11.68 -3.59
N LEU A 49 -13.29 10.69 -3.68
CA LEU A 49 -13.64 9.29 -3.63
C LEU A 49 -13.56 8.76 -2.20
N PRO A 50 -14.34 7.72 -1.86
CA PRO A 50 -14.28 7.12 -0.53
C PRO A 50 -12.88 6.60 -0.19
N VAL A 51 -12.29 7.15 0.88
CA VAL A 51 -11.00 6.69 1.44
C VAL A 51 -11.17 5.57 2.47
N THR A 52 -12.41 5.16 2.77
CA THR A 52 -12.73 4.20 3.82
C THR A 52 -11.91 2.92 3.71
N ALA A 53 -11.74 2.38 2.50
CA ALA A 53 -10.93 1.18 2.28
C ALA A 53 -9.44 1.41 2.55
N CYS A 54 -8.89 2.57 2.15
CA CYS A 54 -7.49 2.93 2.44
C CYS A 54 -7.25 3.09 3.93
N VAL A 55 -8.15 3.79 4.64
CA VAL A 55 -8.07 4.01 6.08
C VAL A 55 -8.19 2.70 6.86
N GLN A 56 -9.17 1.87 6.54
CA GLN A 56 -9.35 0.55 7.16
C GLN A 56 -8.15 -0.34 6.92
N LEU A 57 -7.63 -0.37 5.68
CA LEU A 57 -6.44 -1.15 5.35
C LEU A 57 -5.24 -0.65 6.14
N ASN A 58 -5.01 0.67 6.21
CA ASN A 58 -3.92 1.24 6.97
C ASN A 58 -3.99 0.86 8.45
N GLN A 59 -5.17 0.94 9.06
CA GLN A 59 -5.39 0.54 10.45
C GLN A 59 -5.02 -0.93 10.68
N VAL A 60 -5.53 -1.83 9.83
CA VAL A 60 -5.22 -3.26 9.92
C VAL A 60 -3.73 -3.53 9.78
N LEU A 61 -3.04 -2.84 8.86
CA LEU A 61 -1.60 -3.01 8.66
C LEU A 61 -0.80 -2.51 9.87
N LEU A 62 -1.22 -1.42 10.51
CA LEU A 62 -0.62 -0.90 11.74
C LEU A 62 -0.74 -1.88 12.91
N ASP A 63 -1.89 -2.55 13.04
CA ASP A 63 -2.17 -3.47 14.13
C ASP A 63 -1.59 -4.88 13.92
N LEU A 64 -1.31 -5.25 12.67
CA LEU A 64 -0.87 -6.59 12.30
C LEU A 64 0.42 -7.04 13.02
N PRO A 65 1.51 -6.24 13.12
CA PRO A 65 2.71 -6.67 13.85
C PRO A 65 2.46 -6.99 15.32
N ASN A 66 1.63 -6.19 16.00
CA ASN A 66 1.31 -6.42 17.41
C ASN A 66 0.50 -7.70 17.57
N THR A 67 -0.46 -7.93 16.67
CA THR A 67 -1.22 -9.17 16.61
C THR A 67 -0.28 -10.37 16.43
N LEU A 68 0.65 -10.31 15.47
CA LEU A 68 1.60 -11.41 15.21
C LEU A 68 2.58 -11.66 16.37
N LYS A 69 2.95 -10.64 17.15
CA LYS A 69 3.80 -10.79 18.34
C LYS A 69 3.10 -11.54 19.48
N SER A 70 1.78 -11.40 19.59
CA SER A 70 0.99 -12.10 20.61
C SER A 70 0.76 -13.59 20.31
N LEU A 71 1.03 -14.03 19.08
CA LEU A 71 0.80 -15.41 18.67
C LEU A 71 1.95 -16.35 19.08
N PRO A 72 1.65 -17.65 19.29
CA PRO A 72 2.67 -18.67 19.41
C PRO A 72 3.62 -18.69 18.18
N PRO A 73 4.91 -19.03 18.35
CA PRO A 73 5.89 -18.97 17.27
C PRO A 73 5.55 -19.83 16.03
N GLU A 74 4.85 -20.94 16.20
CA GLU A 74 4.39 -21.79 15.09
C GLU A 74 3.29 -21.11 14.26
N GLU A 75 2.29 -20.53 14.93
CA GLU A 75 1.19 -19.81 14.27
C GLU A 75 1.69 -18.55 13.57
N ARG A 76 2.56 -17.79 14.24
CA ARG A 76 3.21 -16.63 13.63
C ARG A 76 3.93 -17.01 12.34
N ARG A 77 4.76 -18.06 12.38
CA ARG A 77 5.51 -18.54 11.20
C ARG A 77 4.59 -19.00 10.09
N ARG A 78 3.46 -19.64 10.42
CA ARG A 78 2.45 -20.03 9.43
C ARG A 78 1.85 -18.80 8.73
N ILE A 79 1.47 -17.77 9.47
CA ILE A 79 0.89 -16.55 8.89
C ILE A 79 1.94 -15.79 8.06
N GLU A 80 3.17 -15.64 8.55
CA GLU A 80 4.26 -15.02 7.79
C GLU A 80 4.50 -15.72 6.43
N ARG A 81 4.38 -17.06 6.39
CA ARG A 81 4.45 -17.84 5.13
C ARG A 81 3.26 -17.57 4.21
N GLN A 82 2.05 -17.44 4.76
CA GLN A 82 0.85 -17.15 3.95
C GLN A 82 0.89 -15.74 3.36
N LEU A 83 1.38 -14.76 4.13
CA LEU A 83 1.48 -13.36 3.69
C LEU A 83 2.72 -13.11 2.82
N LEU A 84 3.74 -13.98 2.89
CA LEU A 84 5.06 -13.81 2.26
C LEU A 84 5.85 -12.60 2.82
N PHE A 85 5.55 -12.18 4.05
CA PHE A 85 6.23 -11.10 4.75
C PHE A 85 6.63 -11.54 6.15
N LYS A 86 7.84 -11.16 6.57
CA LYS A 86 8.31 -11.32 7.94
C LYS A 86 7.84 -10.16 8.81
N LEU A 87 7.68 -10.38 10.10
CA LEU A 87 7.32 -9.36 11.09
C LEU A 87 8.15 -8.07 10.95
N SER A 88 9.47 -8.19 10.83
CA SER A 88 10.37 -7.04 10.70
C SER A 88 10.11 -6.19 9.44
N GLN A 89 9.64 -6.81 8.36
CA GLN A 89 9.26 -6.08 7.14
C GLN A 89 7.95 -5.31 7.36
N LEU A 90 6.97 -5.92 8.03
CA LEU A 90 5.70 -5.27 8.37
C LEU A 90 5.95 -4.02 9.24
N GLU A 91 6.80 -4.15 10.25
CA GLU A 91 7.20 -3.03 11.12
C GLU A 91 7.89 -1.90 10.34
N SER A 92 8.81 -2.26 9.43
CA SER A 92 9.50 -1.29 8.59
C SER A 92 8.54 -0.53 7.66
N TYR A 93 7.55 -1.21 7.07
CA TYR A 93 6.55 -0.55 6.23
C TYR A 93 5.58 0.32 7.04
N ASN A 94 5.22 -0.07 8.26
CA ASN A 94 4.42 0.78 9.16
C ASN A 94 5.14 2.07 9.58
N GLN A 95 6.47 2.08 9.65
CA GLN A 95 7.24 3.29 9.97
C GLN A 95 7.44 4.22 8.76
N SER A 96 7.35 3.69 7.54
CA SER A 96 7.70 4.44 6.33
C SER A 96 6.49 4.69 5.45
N ASP A 97 6.03 3.66 4.75
CA ASP A 97 4.75 3.58 4.05
C ASP A 97 4.62 2.18 3.44
N TRP A 98 3.44 1.83 2.95
CA TRP A 98 3.18 0.59 2.24
C TRP A 98 3.22 0.75 0.72
N PRO A 99 4.20 0.13 0.02
CA PRO A 99 4.16 0.06 -1.43
C PRO A 99 2.95 -0.76 -1.90
N VAL A 100 2.15 -0.21 -2.81
CA VAL A 100 0.93 -0.86 -3.33
C VAL A 100 1.25 -2.24 -3.92
N ARG A 101 2.41 -2.39 -4.58
CA ARG A 101 2.85 -3.68 -5.14
C ARG A 101 2.94 -4.79 -4.08
N TYR A 102 3.31 -4.46 -2.84
CA TYR A 102 3.43 -5.43 -1.76
C TYR A 102 2.07 -5.79 -1.17
N LEU A 103 1.17 -4.82 -1.08
CA LEU A 103 -0.23 -5.08 -0.73
C LEU A 103 -0.90 -6.00 -1.75
N LEU A 104 -0.68 -5.76 -3.04
CA LEU A 104 -1.17 -6.62 -4.12
C LEU A 104 -0.57 -8.02 -4.06
N ARG A 105 0.75 -8.14 -3.80
CA ARG A 105 1.41 -9.43 -3.63
C ARG A 105 0.83 -10.22 -2.46
N MET A 106 0.61 -9.56 -1.32
CA MET A 106 0.00 -10.17 -0.14
C MET A 106 -1.41 -10.66 -0.44
N HIS A 107 -2.23 -9.83 -1.10
CA HIS A 107 -3.57 -10.19 -1.53
C HIS A 107 -3.57 -11.42 -2.48
N GLN A 108 -2.67 -11.44 -3.47
CA GLN A 108 -2.51 -12.58 -4.38
C GLN A 108 -2.07 -13.85 -3.63
N ALA A 109 -1.13 -13.74 -2.70
CA ALA A 109 -0.70 -14.88 -1.88
C ALA A 109 -1.85 -15.45 -1.05
N LEU A 110 -2.69 -14.60 -0.48
CA LEU A 110 -3.87 -15.01 0.28
C LEU A 110 -4.94 -15.68 -0.59
N ILE A 111 -5.11 -15.24 -1.83
CA ILE A 111 -6.03 -15.89 -2.78
C ILE A 111 -5.49 -17.25 -3.21
N ASN A 112 -4.21 -17.35 -3.54
CA ASN A 112 -3.61 -18.59 -4.05
C ASN A 112 -3.38 -19.67 -2.98
N ASN A 113 -3.42 -19.29 -1.69
CA ASN A 113 -3.32 -20.20 -0.55
C ASN A 113 -4.69 -20.67 -0.02
N LYS A 114 -5.80 -20.29 -0.66
CA LYS A 114 -7.14 -20.84 -0.41
C LYS A 114 -7.40 -22.03 -1.31
#